data_AF-A0A080LWV7-F1
#
_entry.id   AF-A0A080LWV7-F1
#
_cell.length_a   1.000
_cell.length_b   1.000
_cell.length_c   1.000
_cell.angle_alpha   90.00
_cell.angle_beta   90.00
_cell.angle_gamma   90.00
#
_symmetry.space_group_name_H-M   'P 1'
#
loop_
_entity.id
_entity.type
_entity.pdbx_description
1 polymer ?
#
loop_
_entity_poly.entity_id
_entity_poly.type
_entity_poly.pdbx_seq_one_letter_code
_entity_poly.pdbx_strand_id
1 'polypeptide(L)'
;MLGGLWNGKDKPPADNADGQNALRLIRSRSGHLVRLNDEDGKEKIEIIDKSEKNSIVFDTASNTITITSDQDISLLAPQGTIKLEARKVEIKSSADASLEAGAGIDVTASATLNIQGATVNIN
;
A
#
# COMPACT_ATOMS: atom_id res chain seq x y z
N MET A 1 -16.59 -29.36 -16.44
CA MET A 1 -15.63 -29.56 -15.33
C MET A 1 -16.18 -28.84 -14.10
N LEU A 2 -16.19 -29.49 -12.93
CA LEU A 2 -16.77 -28.94 -11.68
C LEU A 2 -15.73 -28.53 -10.62
N GLY A 3 -14.44 -28.82 -10.84
CA GLY A 3 -13.37 -28.39 -9.93
C GLY A 3 -12.10 -29.23 -10.07
N GLY A 4 -11.07 -28.85 -9.31
CA GLY A 4 -9.83 -29.61 -9.09
C GLY A 4 -9.55 -29.71 -7.59
N LEU A 5 -8.98 -30.84 -7.15
CA LEU A 5 -8.63 -31.10 -5.76
C LEU A 5 -7.12 -31.01 -5.55
N TRP A 6 -6.71 -30.45 -4.42
CA TRP A 6 -5.33 -30.51 -3.93
C TRP A 6 -4.98 -31.94 -3.45
N ASN A 7 -3.71 -32.31 -3.51
CA ASN A 7 -3.20 -33.63 -3.16
C ASN A 7 -1.74 -33.56 -2.63
N GLY A 8 -1.10 -34.69 -2.37
CA GLY A 8 0.27 -34.73 -1.83
C GLY A 8 1.36 -34.14 -2.75
N LYS A 9 1.08 -34.03 -4.06
CA LYS A 9 1.94 -33.40 -5.06
C LYS A 9 1.53 -31.94 -5.29
N ASP A 10 0.23 -31.69 -5.51
CA ASP A 10 -0.36 -30.36 -5.68
C ASP A 10 -0.84 -29.88 -4.32
N LYS A 11 0.07 -29.29 -3.54
CA LYS A 11 -0.23 -28.82 -2.19
C LYS A 11 -1.15 -27.59 -2.23
N PRO A 12 -2.05 -27.45 -1.23
CA PRO A 12 -2.85 -26.25 -1.10
C PRO A 12 -1.95 -25.01 -0.90
N PRO A 13 -2.46 -23.82 -1.23
CA PRO A 13 -1.65 -22.60 -1.19
C PRO A 13 -1.46 -22.04 0.23
N ALA A 14 -2.18 -22.55 1.22
CA ALA A 14 -1.94 -22.35 2.65
C ALA A 14 -2.14 -23.68 3.40
N ASP A 15 -1.47 -23.82 4.53
CA ASP A 15 -1.74 -24.89 5.49
C ASP A 15 -3.00 -24.57 6.30
N ASN A 16 -3.77 -25.61 6.62
CA ASN A 16 -4.95 -25.55 7.48
C ASN A 16 -5.04 -26.80 8.37
N ALA A 17 -3.89 -27.38 8.74
CA ALA A 17 -3.83 -28.58 9.58
C ALA A 17 -4.46 -28.39 10.97
N ASP A 18 -4.53 -27.15 11.47
CA ASP A 18 -5.16 -26.81 12.74
C ASP A 18 -6.70 -26.72 12.66
N GLY A 19 -7.27 -26.70 11.44
CA GLY A 19 -8.70 -26.63 11.18
C GLY A 19 -9.35 -25.28 11.46
N GLN A 20 -8.59 -24.24 11.86
CA GLN A 20 -9.16 -22.94 12.19
C GLN A 20 -9.62 -22.16 10.95
N ASN A 21 -9.00 -22.47 9.80
CA ASN A 21 -9.31 -21.85 8.50
C ASN A 21 -9.22 -20.31 8.54
N ALA A 22 -8.29 -19.79 9.34
CA ALA A 22 -8.05 -18.36 9.50
C ALA A 22 -7.54 -17.71 8.20
N LEU A 23 -6.86 -18.46 7.34
CA LEU A 23 -6.34 -17.94 6.07
C LEU A 23 -7.24 -18.34 4.90
N ARG A 24 -7.86 -17.35 4.26
CA ARG A 24 -8.56 -17.53 2.98
C ARG A 24 -7.77 -16.79 1.91
N LEU A 25 -7.30 -17.49 0.88
CA LEU A 25 -6.47 -16.85 -0.13
C LEU A 25 -6.66 -17.42 -1.52
N ILE A 26 -6.37 -16.57 -2.51
CA ILE A 26 -6.23 -16.94 -3.91
C ILE A 26 -4.77 -16.76 -4.29
N ARG A 27 -4.14 -17.84 -4.76
CA ARG A 27 -2.77 -17.80 -5.30
C ARG A 27 -2.81 -18.01 -6.81
N SER A 28 -2.25 -17.06 -7.55
CA SER A 28 -2.09 -17.20 -9.00
C SER A 28 -1.05 -18.27 -9.35
N ARG A 29 -1.09 -18.81 -10.58
CA ARG A 29 -0.05 -19.73 -11.09
C ARG A 29 1.37 -19.14 -10.97
N SER A 30 1.50 -17.82 -11.15
CA SER A 30 2.79 -17.12 -11.08
C SER A 30 3.23 -16.82 -9.65
N GLY A 31 2.36 -16.98 -8.65
CA GLY A 31 2.70 -16.90 -7.23
C GLY A 31 2.17 -15.66 -6.50
N HIS A 32 1.52 -14.71 -7.17
CA HIS A 32 0.83 -13.57 -6.53
C HIS A 32 -0.30 -14.04 -5.61
N LEU A 33 -0.58 -13.27 -4.55
CA LEU A 33 -1.54 -13.58 -3.51
C LEU A 33 -2.59 -12.47 -3.35
N VAL A 34 -3.83 -12.89 -3.16
CA VAL A 34 -4.86 -12.09 -2.47
C VAL A 34 -5.27 -12.90 -1.24
N ARG A 35 -5.08 -12.34 -0.04
CA ARG A 35 -5.22 -13.07 1.23
C ARG A 35 -6.11 -12.30 2.21
N LEU A 36 -7.01 -13.02 2.86
CA LEU A 36 -7.76 -12.61 4.03
C LEU A 36 -7.24 -13.43 5.21
N ASN A 37 -6.84 -12.74 6.28
CA ASN A 37 -6.52 -13.34 7.56
C ASN A 37 -7.64 -13.00 8.55
N ASP A 38 -8.31 -14.04 9.05
CA ASP A 38 -9.36 -14.00 10.07
C ASP A 38 -8.84 -14.48 11.44
N GLU A 39 -7.51 -14.56 11.65
CA GLU A 39 -6.93 -14.85 12.96
C GLU A 39 -7.24 -13.71 13.93
N ASP A 40 -7.87 -14.06 15.06
CA ASP A 40 -8.35 -13.12 16.08
C ASP A 40 -7.23 -12.17 16.55
N GLY A 41 -7.47 -10.87 16.42
CA GLY A 41 -6.51 -9.80 16.76
C GLY A 41 -5.36 -9.59 15.76
N LYS A 42 -5.34 -10.30 14.63
CA LYS A 42 -4.35 -10.15 13.54
C LYS A 42 -5.00 -10.09 12.17
N GLU A 43 -6.24 -9.62 12.11
CA GLU A 43 -7.06 -9.65 10.93
C GLU A 43 -6.48 -8.70 9.86
N LYS A 44 -6.39 -9.20 8.62
CA LYS A 44 -5.75 -8.49 7.50
C LYS A 44 -6.41 -8.79 6.16
N ILE A 45 -6.36 -7.81 5.26
CA ILE A 45 -6.66 -7.97 3.84
C ILE A 45 -5.39 -7.60 3.07
N GLU A 46 -4.91 -8.48 2.19
CA GLU A 46 -3.60 -8.33 1.56
C GLU A 46 -3.66 -8.64 0.07
N ILE A 47 -3.00 -7.79 -0.72
CA ILE A 47 -2.69 -8.03 -2.14
C ILE A 47 -1.17 -7.97 -2.27
N ILE A 48 -0.54 -9.07 -2.64
CA ILE A 48 0.92 -9.24 -2.58
C ILE A 48 1.41 -9.83 -3.89
N ASP A 49 2.47 -9.25 -4.45
CA ASP A 49 3.12 -9.82 -5.62
C ASP A 49 3.97 -11.06 -5.29
N LYS A 50 4.52 -11.73 -6.31
CA LYS A 50 5.35 -12.93 -6.10
C LYS A 50 6.63 -12.61 -5.33
N SER A 51 7.18 -11.41 -5.50
CA SER A 51 8.43 -11.02 -4.86
C SER A 51 8.26 -10.67 -3.38
N GLU A 52 7.01 -10.46 -2.94
CA GLU A 52 6.61 -9.95 -1.63
C GLU A 52 7.09 -8.53 -1.33
N LYS A 53 7.69 -7.86 -2.31
CA LYS A 53 8.18 -6.50 -2.16
C LYS A 53 7.15 -5.45 -2.53
N ASN A 54 6.13 -5.82 -3.32
CA ASN A 54 5.04 -4.94 -3.71
C ASN A 54 3.75 -5.42 -3.06
N SER A 55 3.10 -4.55 -2.27
CA SER A 55 1.91 -4.95 -1.51
C SER A 55 0.95 -3.81 -1.21
N ILE A 56 -0.32 -4.19 -0.99
CA ILE A 56 -1.35 -3.38 -0.36
C ILE A 56 -1.88 -4.19 0.83
N VAL A 57 -1.79 -3.62 2.02
CA VAL A 57 -2.19 -4.28 3.27
C VAL A 57 -3.15 -3.40 4.03
N PHE A 58 -4.34 -3.94 4.30
CA PHE A 58 -5.31 -3.40 5.26
C PHE A 58 -5.12 -4.18 6.55
N ASP A 59 -4.57 -3.53 7.57
CA ASP A 59 -4.38 -4.13 8.89
C ASP A 59 -5.54 -3.66 9.78
N THR A 60 -6.54 -4.53 9.94
CA THR A 60 -7.77 -4.15 10.64
C THR A 60 -7.60 -4.14 12.16
N ALA A 61 -6.63 -4.89 12.68
CA ALA A 61 -6.26 -4.86 14.09
C ALA A 61 -5.69 -3.49 14.50
N SER A 62 -4.86 -2.88 13.66
CA SER A 62 -4.31 -1.53 13.87
C SER A 62 -5.13 -0.40 13.22
N ASN A 63 -6.12 -0.76 12.40
CA ASN A 63 -6.92 0.16 11.57
C ASN A 63 -6.05 1.03 10.64
N THR A 64 -5.10 0.40 9.93
CA THR A 64 -4.18 1.08 9.00
C THR A 64 -4.22 0.49 7.60
N ILE A 65 -3.82 1.29 6.61
CA ILE A 65 -3.63 0.85 5.23
C ILE A 65 -2.19 1.20 4.83
N THR A 66 -1.46 0.24 4.30
CA THR A 66 -0.08 0.41 3.82
C THR A 66 0.02 0.00 2.36
N ILE A 67 0.67 0.83 1.55
CA ILE A 67 1.04 0.53 0.16
C ILE A 67 2.57 0.55 0.09
N THR A 68 3.17 -0.52 -0.44
CA THR A 68 4.62 -0.66 -0.53
C THR A 68 5.02 -1.09 -1.94
N SER A 69 6.14 -0.54 -2.43
CA SER A 69 6.76 -0.88 -3.71
C SER A 69 8.28 -0.96 -3.52
N ASP A 70 8.95 -1.89 -4.22
CA ASP A 70 10.42 -1.97 -4.27
C ASP A 70 11.04 -0.84 -5.10
N GLN A 71 10.22 -0.22 -5.96
CA GLN A 71 10.62 0.81 -6.91
C GLN A 71 9.56 1.93 -6.87
N ASP A 72 9.18 2.45 -8.03
CA ASP A 72 8.30 3.61 -8.13
C ASP A 72 6.86 3.32 -7.71
N ILE A 73 6.18 4.36 -7.23
CA ILE A 73 4.73 4.43 -7.05
C ILE A 73 4.23 5.66 -7.83
N SER A 74 3.33 5.44 -8.79
CA SER A 74 2.77 6.49 -9.65
C SER A 74 1.28 6.68 -9.40
N LEU A 75 0.88 7.89 -9.00
CA LEU A 75 -0.53 8.27 -8.83
C LEU A 75 -0.90 9.29 -9.92
N LEU A 76 -1.69 8.86 -10.90
CA LEU A 76 -2.02 9.67 -12.08
C LEU A 76 -3.53 9.89 -12.18
N ALA A 77 -3.94 11.15 -12.34
CA ALA A 77 -5.31 11.54 -12.63
C ALA A 77 -5.35 12.54 -13.81
N PRO A 78 -5.10 12.12 -15.07
CA PRO A 78 -4.87 13.02 -16.20
C PRO A 78 -6.01 13.99 -16.54
N GLN A 79 -7.21 13.72 -16.06
CA GLN A 79 -8.41 14.54 -16.27
C GLN A 79 -9.09 14.88 -14.93
N GLY A 80 -8.43 14.61 -13.80
CA GLY A 80 -9.04 14.66 -12.47
C GLY A 80 -8.18 15.38 -11.43
N THR A 81 -8.63 15.31 -10.18
CA THR A 81 -7.96 15.92 -9.03
C THR A 81 -7.60 14.86 -8.01
N ILE A 82 -6.39 14.91 -7.47
CA ILE A 82 -5.98 14.11 -6.30
C ILE A 82 -6.15 15.00 -5.07
N LYS A 83 -6.97 14.57 -4.09
CA LYS A 83 -7.18 15.28 -2.82
C LYS A 83 -6.58 14.48 -1.67
N LEU A 84 -5.87 15.15 -0.77
CA LEU A 84 -5.29 14.55 0.44
C LEU A 84 -5.73 15.38 1.66
N GLU A 85 -6.56 14.78 2.50
CA GLU A 85 -7.09 15.41 3.72
C GLU A 85 -6.77 14.51 4.92
N ALA A 86 -6.08 15.05 5.92
CA ALA A 86 -5.70 14.31 7.13
C ALA A 86 -5.47 15.27 8.31
N ARG A 87 -5.52 14.74 9.54
CA ARG A 87 -5.16 15.50 10.75
C ARG A 87 -3.68 15.91 10.75
N LYS A 88 -2.79 15.06 10.21
CA LYS A 88 -1.36 15.30 10.05
C LYS A 88 -0.91 14.65 8.74
N VAL A 89 -0.12 15.36 7.95
CA VAL A 89 0.56 14.86 6.76
C VAL A 89 2.06 15.00 6.99
N GLU A 90 2.83 13.95 6.69
CA GLU A 90 4.29 13.94 6.79
C GLU A 90 4.87 13.38 5.49
N ILE A 91 5.77 14.13 4.87
CA ILE A 91 6.42 13.78 3.60
C ILE A 91 7.92 13.85 3.84
N LYS A 92 8.63 12.75 3.57
CA LYS A 92 10.08 12.64 3.75
C LYS A 92 10.70 11.99 2.51
N SER A 93 11.69 12.66 1.94
CA SER A 93 12.59 12.11 0.91
C SER A 93 13.99 11.99 1.50
N SER A 94 14.72 10.93 1.15
CA SER A 94 16.14 10.78 1.51
C SER A 94 17.08 11.51 0.54
N ALA A 95 16.58 11.83 -0.65
CA ALA A 95 17.27 12.58 -1.68
C ALA A 95 16.43 13.84 -2.00
N ASP A 96 16.31 14.18 -3.27
CA ASP A 96 15.52 15.33 -3.69
C ASP A 96 14.01 15.08 -3.59
N ALA A 97 13.27 16.17 -3.40
CA ALA A 97 11.81 16.20 -3.52
C ALA A 97 11.45 17.41 -4.39
N SER A 98 10.74 17.19 -5.50
CA SER A 98 10.29 18.25 -6.40
C SER A 98 8.76 18.42 -6.33
N LEU A 99 8.32 19.68 -6.43
CA LEU A 99 6.91 20.04 -6.53
C LEU A 99 6.77 21.09 -7.64
N GLU A 100 6.07 20.72 -8.70
CA GLU A 100 5.90 21.55 -9.89
C GLU A 100 4.41 21.70 -10.23
N ALA A 101 4.00 22.90 -10.63
CA ALA A 101 2.67 23.16 -11.14
C ALA A 101 2.76 24.08 -12.37
N GLY A 102 2.00 23.76 -13.42
CA GLY A 102 2.03 24.52 -14.67
C GLY A 102 1.37 25.90 -14.59
N ALA A 103 0.47 26.13 -13.63
CA ALA A 103 -0.24 27.40 -13.46
C ALA A 103 0.17 28.15 -12.18
N GLY A 104 0.21 27.46 -11.03
CA GLY A 104 0.59 28.05 -9.75
C GLY A 104 0.53 27.05 -8.61
N ILE A 105 1.17 27.40 -7.48
CA ILE A 105 1.13 26.63 -6.23
C ILE A 105 0.67 27.59 -5.13
N ASP A 106 -0.43 27.25 -4.46
CA ASP A 106 -0.94 27.98 -3.30
C ASP A 106 -0.61 27.22 -2.00
N VAL A 107 0.11 27.86 -1.08
CA VAL A 107 0.45 27.30 0.24
C VAL A 107 -0.07 28.21 1.33
N THR A 108 -0.99 27.70 2.16
CA THR A 108 -1.60 28.45 3.26
C THR A 108 -1.38 27.74 4.59
N ALA A 109 -0.85 28.45 5.58
CA ALA A 109 -0.77 28.00 6.97
C ALA A 109 -1.41 29.07 7.88
N SER A 110 -2.31 28.66 8.76
CA SER A 110 -3.04 29.58 9.65
C SER A 110 -2.18 30.16 10.77
N ALA A 111 -1.13 29.45 11.17
CA ALA A 111 -0.25 29.86 12.26
C ALA A 111 1.17 30.17 11.77
N THR A 112 1.89 29.18 11.23
CA THR A 112 3.29 29.34 10.86
C THR A 112 3.63 28.49 9.65
N LEU A 113 4.35 29.09 8.70
CA LEU A 113 5.00 28.41 7.59
C LEU A 113 6.53 28.54 7.78
N ASN A 114 7.22 27.41 7.88
CA ASN A 114 8.68 27.36 7.99
C ASN A 114 9.27 26.84 6.67
N ILE A 115 10.20 27.59 6.08
CA ILE A 115 10.96 27.20 4.90
C ILE A 115 12.43 27.39 5.24
N GLN A 116 13.22 26.32 5.13
CA GLN A 116 14.62 26.30 5.52
C GLN A 116 15.45 25.62 4.44
N GLY A 117 16.57 26.23 4.08
CA GLY A 117 17.56 25.71 3.16
C GLY A 117 18.82 26.56 3.25
N ALA A 118 19.96 26.02 2.83
CA ALA A 118 21.20 26.80 2.75
C ALA A 118 21.03 28.04 1.84
N THR A 119 20.22 27.89 0.79
CA THR A 119 19.80 28.95 -0.12
C THR A 119 18.30 28.83 -0.36
N VAL A 120 17.59 29.95 -0.27
CA VAL A 120 16.18 30.07 -0.68
C VAL A 120 16.10 31.14 -1.74
N ASN A 121 15.76 30.75 -2.98
CA ASN A 121 15.58 31.68 -4.08
C ASN A 121 14.11 32.06 -4.18
N ILE A 122 13.82 33.36 -4.08
CA ILE A 122 12.49 33.93 -4.28
C ILE A 122 12.67 35.04 -5.31
N ASN A 123 12.02 34.92 -6.46
CA ASN A 123 12.12 35.86 -7.57
C ASN A 123 10.77 36.45 -7.97
#